data_AF-A0A0Q7P2X1-F1
#
_entry.id   AF-A0A0Q7P2X1-F1
#
_cell.length_a   1.000
_cell.length_b   1.000
_cell.length_c   1.000
_cell.angle_alpha   90.00
_cell.angle_beta   90.00
_cell.angle_gamma   90.00
#
_symmetry.space_group_name_H-M   'P 1'
#
loop_
_entity.id
_entity.type
_entity.pdbx_description
1 polymer ?
#
loop_
_entity_poly.entity_id
_entity_poly.type
_entity_poly.pdbx_seq_one_letter_code
_entity_poly.pdbx_strand_id
1 'polypeptide(L)'
;MEIAFIASQRQLLRSEDVLSDYQLLCPQLDLTNIATVGVAEQSSHSPWSSELGANGVLCRDCPENFGFHTDEEDAPWWMVDLHRPYPLDALVLHNRRDGFTDKAKTITVKTSLDKITWTTIHSGISYFGPGNGAPPLQLSLRGQLWARYVRLELSERNYFHLAQVEIFVETKFVRIVELGNEWCVSLPMVNEPNSVYPESYEIVGSKRGAVSDKVIGLKINQNGAFGNCVIQYANAIELARKAGLHYIQVANGGLIKLEEKLPVDGLTFLPAEEPRPQDGAFLKGYFFHIQPAATRTSEDYHAIIKDVAKKLFPSIVPNKKVSDELCIHIRSGDIFSSWVHADYVQPPLSFYKLLIEKLNGEGVISKVKLVFEDRRNPVVDPLEAYLRDRSIDYTCQSGTVVDDINTIVNAKYMAYGYGTFGQAICHFSDSIDTVFNFVPEGGQLFPQLPNIRRTINIIDQSKEYIKVGEWRNTDDQRNMMVAHSMDKLCEA
;
A
#
# COMPACT_ATOMS: atom_id res chain seq x y z
N MET A 1 53.01 -21.06 39.04
CA MET A 1 52.60 -22.48 39.18
C MET A 1 51.64 -22.54 40.34
N GLU A 2 50.35 -22.30 40.12
CA GLU A 2 49.37 -23.23 39.52
C GLU A 2 49.05 -24.40 40.47
N ILE A 3 47.82 -24.78 40.79
CA ILE A 3 46.48 -24.38 40.34
C ILE A 3 45.54 -24.61 41.53
N ALA A 4 44.63 -23.67 41.76
CA ALA A 4 43.61 -23.72 42.79
C ALA A 4 42.28 -24.26 42.25
N PHE A 5 41.64 -25.02 43.11
CA PHE A 5 40.32 -25.65 43.03
C PHE A 5 39.21 -24.59 43.08
N ILE A 6 38.47 -24.33 42.00
CA ILE A 6 37.15 -23.65 42.06
C ILE A 6 36.20 -24.29 41.05
N ALA A 7 34.99 -24.59 41.56
CA ALA A 7 33.85 -25.18 40.89
C ALA A 7 33.47 -24.49 39.57
N SER A 8 33.22 -25.29 38.53
CA SER A 8 32.67 -24.82 37.26
C SER A 8 31.17 -24.60 37.37
N GLN A 9 30.78 -23.34 37.56
CA GLN A 9 29.50 -22.86 37.04
C GLN A 9 29.57 -22.98 35.51
N ARG A 10 28.95 -24.02 34.94
CA ARG A 10 28.59 -24.01 33.51
C ARG A 10 27.50 -22.96 33.34
N GLN A 11 27.92 -21.75 32.97
CA GLN A 11 27.07 -20.70 32.48
C GLN A 11 26.30 -21.27 31.28
N LEU A 12 24.97 -21.41 31.41
CA LEU A 12 24.10 -21.54 30.23
C LEU A 12 24.39 -20.30 29.39
N LEU A 13 24.91 -20.51 28.17
CA LEU A 13 25.05 -19.44 27.18
C LEU A 13 23.67 -18.79 27.03
N ARG A 14 23.61 -17.48 27.26
CA ARG A 14 22.38 -16.70 27.06
C ARG A 14 22.08 -16.66 25.56
N SER A 15 20.82 -16.45 25.19
CA SER A 15 20.39 -16.28 23.79
C SER A 15 21.20 -15.21 23.02
N GLU A 16 21.76 -14.23 23.73
CA GLU A 16 22.67 -13.20 23.19
C GLU A 16 23.98 -13.76 22.59
N ASP A 17 24.43 -14.95 22.98
CA ASP A 17 25.68 -15.57 22.47
C ASP A 17 25.46 -16.48 21.25
N VAL A 18 24.22 -16.79 20.87
CA VAL A 18 23.89 -17.84 19.89
C VAL A 18 23.82 -17.32 18.45
N LEU A 19 23.69 -16.01 18.23
CA LEU A 19 23.67 -15.40 16.90
C LEU A 19 25.07 -15.03 16.36
N SER A 20 26.15 -15.46 17.04
CA SER A 20 27.51 -14.93 16.84
C SER A 20 27.98 -14.95 15.38
N ASP A 21 27.73 -16.02 14.62
CA ASP A 21 28.28 -16.14 13.26
C ASP A 21 27.52 -15.29 12.24
N TYR A 22 26.20 -15.10 12.42
CA TYR A 22 25.39 -14.26 11.53
C TYR A 22 25.46 -12.78 11.89
N GLN A 23 25.53 -12.45 13.19
CA GLN A 23 25.82 -11.10 13.67
C GLN A 23 27.28 -10.68 13.42
N LEU A 24 28.25 -11.61 13.34
CA LEU A 24 29.60 -11.28 12.85
C LEU A 24 29.59 -10.92 11.35
N LEU A 25 28.76 -11.59 10.54
CA LEU A 25 28.66 -11.37 9.10
C LEU A 25 27.81 -10.14 8.74
N CYS A 26 26.83 -9.78 9.58
CA CYS A 26 25.93 -8.64 9.39
C CYS A 26 25.63 -7.92 10.73
N PRO A 27 26.62 -7.26 11.37
CA PRO A 27 26.49 -6.64 12.69
C PRO A 27 25.54 -5.42 12.75
N GLN A 28 24.82 -5.13 11.65
CA GLN A 28 23.91 -3.99 11.50
C GLN A 28 22.44 -4.42 11.43
N LEU A 29 22.13 -5.72 11.42
CA LEU A 29 20.75 -6.21 11.34
C LEU A 29 20.19 -6.46 12.74
N ASP A 30 19.17 -5.68 13.09
CA ASP A 30 18.36 -5.93 14.28
C ASP A 30 17.32 -7.00 13.95
N LEU A 31 17.35 -8.12 14.69
CA LEU A 31 16.55 -9.31 14.42
C LEU A 31 15.61 -9.60 15.58
N THR A 32 14.36 -9.91 15.27
CA THR A 32 13.33 -10.30 16.24
C THR A 32 12.97 -11.78 16.07
N ASN A 33 12.93 -12.52 17.17
CA ASN A 33 12.37 -13.87 17.19
C ASN A 33 10.83 -13.82 17.10
N ILE A 34 10.29 -14.20 15.96
CA ILE A 34 8.85 -14.22 15.67
C ILE A 34 8.19 -15.58 15.92
N ALA A 35 8.94 -16.60 16.32
CA ALA A 35 8.35 -17.89 16.67
C ALA A 35 7.36 -17.74 17.83
N THR A 36 7.61 -16.82 18.76
CA THR A 36 6.78 -16.60 19.96
C THR A 36 5.40 -16.02 19.69
N VAL A 37 5.16 -15.49 18.49
CA VAL A 37 3.82 -14.98 18.08
C VAL A 37 3.05 -16.00 17.24
N GLY A 38 3.67 -17.13 16.90
CA GLY A 38 3.04 -18.18 16.12
C GLY A 38 2.25 -19.17 16.97
N VAL A 39 1.54 -20.06 16.30
CA VAL A 39 0.83 -21.19 16.91
C VAL A 39 1.35 -22.49 16.30
N ALA A 40 1.74 -23.43 17.14
CA ALA A 40 2.30 -24.70 16.72
C ALA A 40 1.36 -25.89 16.90
N GLU A 41 1.55 -26.88 16.04
CA GLU A 41 0.96 -28.21 16.10
C GLU A 41 2.05 -29.28 15.93
N GLN A 42 1.76 -30.49 16.40
CA GLN A 42 2.66 -31.65 16.29
C GLN A 42 1.87 -32.88 15.87
N SER A 43 2.56 -33.89 15.35
CA SER A 43 1.96 -35.13 14.81
C SER A 43 1.20 -35.96 15.83
N SER A 44 1.73 -36.09 17.05
CA SER A 44 1.15 -36.86 18.15
C SER A 44 1.64 -36.31 19.49
N HIS A 45 1.02 -36.72 20.60
CA HIS A 45 1.46 -36.35 21.95
C HIS A 45 1.94 -37.58 22.72
N SER A 46 3.10 -37.49 23.37
CA SER A 46 3.54 -38.52 24.30
C SER A 46 3.01 -38.27 25.72
N PRO A 47 3.08 -39.27 26.62
CA PRO A 47 2.80 -39.09 28.05
C PRO A 47 3.68 -38.05 28.76
N TRP A 48 4.80 -37.63 28.17
CA TRP A 48 5.69 -36.60 28.70
C TRP A 48 5.43 -35.22 28.12
N SER A 49 4.41 -35.06 27.26
CA SER A 49 4.01 -33.75 26.74
C SER A 49 3.55 -32.85 27.89
N SER A 50 4.00 -31.59 27.88
CA SER A 50 3.45 -30.56 28.75
C SER A 50 2.04 -30.14 28.28
N GLU A 51 1.32 -29.41 29.13
CA GLU A 51 0.03 -28.79 28.75
C GLU A 51 0.16 -27.79 27.59
N LEU A 52 1.35 -27.21 27.40
CA LEU A 52 1.64 -26.33 26.26
C LEU A 52 1.71 -27.09 24.93
N GLY A 53 1.92 -28.40 24.97
CA GLY A 53 2.05 -29.25 23.79
C GLY A 53 3.10 -28.72 22.82
N ALA A 54 2.71 -28.60 21.55
CA ALA A 54 3.60 -28.10 20.49
C ALA A 54 4.08 -26.66 20.73
N ASN A 55 3.33 -25.84 21.47
CA ASN A 55 3.70 -24.44 21.73
C ASN A 55 4.82 -24.31 22.77
N GLY A 56 5.16 -25.37 23.51
CA GLY A 56 6.15 -25.28 24.60
C GLY A 56 7.58 -24.96 24.14
N VAL A 57 7.85 -24.93 22.83
CA VAL A 57 9.14 -24.49 22.25
C VAL A 57 9.12 -23.06 21.73
N LEU A 58 7.97 -22.38 21.75
CA LEU A 58 7.78 -21.00 21.26
C LEU A 58 7.97 -19.96 22.39
N CYS A 59 9.00 -20.12 23.21
CA CYS A 59 9.32 -19.21 24.33
C CYS A 59 10.57 -18.38 24.04
N ARG A 60 10.70 -17.23 24.71
CA ARG A 60 11.95 -16.43 24.72
C ARG A 60 13.03 -17.14 25.52
N ASP A 61 12.69 -17.55 26.74
CA ASP A 61 13.53 -18.34 27.62
C ASP A 61 12.75 -19.58 28.06
N CYS A 62 13.02 -20.72 27.43
CA CYS A 62 12.41 -21.99 27.81
C CYS A 62 13.25 -22.60 28.94
N PRO A 63 12.78 -22.72 30.19
CA PRO A 63 13.58 -23.28 31.29
C PRO A 63 13.63 -24.81 31.25
N GLU A 64 12.61 -25.44 30.67
CA GLU A 64 12.45 -26.89 30.58
C GLU A 64 13.53 -27.55 29.71
N ASN A 65 13.74 -28.85 29.92
CA ASN A 65 14.70 -29.63 29.14
C ASN A 65 14.25 -29.87 27.69
N PHE A 66 12.93 -29.92 27.47
CA PHE A 66 12.26 -29.98 26.17
C PHE A 66 10.90 -29.27 26.27
N GLY A 67 10.45 -28.64 25.18
CA GLY A 67 9.20 -27.89 25.13
C GLY A 67 8.02 -28.68 24.56
N PHE A 68 8.28 -29.64 23.67
CA PHE A 68 7.27 -30.55 23.14
C PHE A 68 7.81 -31.99 23.03
N HIS A 69 6.92 -32.97 22.91
CA HIS A 69 7.29 -34.37 22.76
C HIS A 69 6.22 -35.17 21.99
N THR A 70 6.57 -35.72 20.83
CA THR A 70 5.70 -36.67 20.11
C THR A 70 5.78 -38.06 20.71
N ASP A 71 4.83 -38.93 20.42
CA ASP A 71 5.00 -40.37 20.65
C ASP A 71 6.01 -40.96 19.65
N GLU A 72 6.36 -42.24 19.83
CA GLU A 72 7.20 -42.96 18.87
C GLU A 72 6.38 -43.38 17.64
N GLU A 73 6.61 -42.67 16.54
CA GLU A 73 5.87 -42.87 15.30
C GLU A 73 6.79 -42.71 14.09
N ASP A 74 6.28 -43.06 12.90
CA ASP A 74 7.01 -42.90 11.65
C ASP A 74 6.98 -41.42 11.23
N ALA A 75 8.15 -40.82 11.00
CA ALA A 75 8.30 -39.43 10.57
C ALA A 75 7.51 -38.41 11.43
N PRO A 76 7.73 -38.40 12.76
CA PRO A 76 7.12 -37.42 13.65
C PRO A 76 7.47 -36.00 13.21
N TRP A 77 6.54 -35.08 13.40
CA TRP A 77 6.71 -33.71 12.95
C TRP A 77 6.15 -32.69 13.93
N TRP A 78 6.69 -31.48 13.83
CA TRP A 78 6.24 -30.27 14.51
C TRP A 78 6.15 -29.15 13.48
N MET A 79 5.17 -28.26 13.58
CA MET A 79 5.03 -27.15 12.66
C MET A 79 4.45 -25.92 13.37
N VAL A 80 4.93 -24.74 13.02
CA VAL A 80 4.38 -23.45 13.45
C VAL A 80 3.74 -22.69 12.29
N ASP A 81 2.57 -22.10 12.53
CA ASP A 81 1.95 -21.05 11.72
C ASP A 81 2.31 -19.68 12.31
N LEU A 82 3.03 -18.86 11.53
CA LEU A 82 3.42 -17.48 11.88
C LEU A 82 2.30 -16.46 11.62
N HIS A 83 1.10 -16.94 11.27
CA HIS A 83 -0.12 -16.21 10.89
C HIS A 83 -0.05 -15.42 9.58
N ARG A 84 1.13 -14.96 9.20
CA ARG A 84 1.38 -14.23 7.95
C ARG A 84 2.77 -14.56 7.39
N PRO A 85 3.02 -14.30 6.10
CA PRO A 85 4.33 -14.55 5.51
C PRO A 85 5.35 -13.49 5.99
N TYR A 86 6.57 -13.95 6.28
CA TYR A 86 7.72 -13.10 6.59
C TYR A 86 8.94 -13.52 5.78
N PRO A 87 9.86 -12.59 5.45
CA PRO A 87 11.17 -12.93 4.88
C PRO A 87 12.08 -13.45 6.01
N LEU A 88 12.26 -14.76 6.09
CA LEU A 88 13.00 -15.37 7.19
C LEU A 88 14.51 -15.08 7.06
N ASP A 89 15.13 -14.63 8.15
CA ASP A 89 16.57 -14.34 8.24
C ASP A 89 17.35 -15.53 8.78
N ALA A 90 16.86 -16.15 9.86
CA ALA A 90 17.50 -17.32 10.45
C ALA A 90 16.52 -18.22 11.21
N LEU A 91 16.85 -19.50 11.34
CA LEU A 91 16.23 -20.44 12.26
C LEU A 91 17.28 -21.00 13.21
N VAL A 92 16.94 -21.10 14.49
CA VAL A 92 17.80 -21.72 15.51
C VAL A 92 17.01 -22.80 16.25
N LEU A 93 17.49 -24.04 16.16
CA LEU A 93 16.84 -25.20 16.77
C LEU A 93 17.68 -25.68 17.95
N HIS A 94 17.11 -25.60 19.15
CA HIS A 94 17.75 -26.06 20.38
C HIS A 94 17.29 -27.47 20.70
N ASN A 95 18.23 -28.41 20.73
CA ASN A 95 17.94 -29.78 21.08
C ASN A 95 17.61 -29.92 22.57
N ARG A 96 17.06 -31.08 22.95
CA ARG A 96 16.79 -31.46 24.35
C ARG A 96 18.07 -31.36 25.21
N ARG A 97 17.93 -30.89 26.45
CA ARG A 97 19.07 -30.46 27.29
C ARG A 97 19.61 -31.50 28.25
N ASP A 98 18.79 -32.44 28.70
CA ASP A 98 19.10 -33.48 29.69
C ASP A 98 19.55 -34.82 29.05
N GLY A 99 19.68 -34.88 27.72
CA GLY A 99 20.12 -36.06 26.98
C GLY A 99 19.31 -36.31 25.71
N PHE A 100 19.50 -37.48 25.11
CA PHE A 100 18.73 -37.96 23.94
C PHE A 100 18.83 -37.06 22.68
N THR A 101 19.89 -36.29 22.54
CA THR A 101 20.07 -35.37 21.40
C THR A 101 20.09 -36.08 20.05
N ASP A 102 20.58 -37.32 19.99
CA ASP A 102 20.63 -38.12 18.76
C ASP A 102 19.24 -38.47 18.19
N LYS A 103 18.16 -38.27 18.97
CA LYS A 103 16.78 -38.48 18.51
C LYS A 103 16.37 -37.51 17.41
N ALA A 104 16.95 -36.31 17.37
CA ALA A 104 16.69 -35.31 16.34
C ALA A 104 17.68 -35.36 15.16
N LYS A 105 18.52 -36.40 15.03
CA LYS A 105 19.64 -36.40 14.08
C LYS A 105 19.20 -36.38 12.61
N THR A 106 18.01 -36.89 12.28
CA THR A 106 17.46 -36.94 10.91
C THR A 106 16.53 -35.76 10.59
N ILE A 107 16.62 -34.67 11.37
CA ILE A 107 15.75 -33.52 11.22
C ILE A 107 15.84 -32.90 9.82
N THR A 108 14.66 -32.71 9.23
CA THR A 108 14.44 -31.99 7.98
C THR A 108 13.62 -30.74 8.29
N VAL A 109 14.00 -29.62 7.68
CA VAL A 109 13.29 -28.34 7.85
C VAL A 109 12.67 -27.95 6.52
N LYS A 110 11.37 -27.68 6.55
CA LYS A 110 10.57 -27.27 5.39
C LYS A 110 9.82 -25.97 5.68
N THR A 111 9.62 -25.16 4.65
CA THR A 111 8.86 -23.91 4.73
C THR A 111 7.75 -23.87 3.70
N SER A 112 6.69 -23.12 3.97
CA SER A 112 5.57 -22.95 3.04
C SER A 112 4.86 -21.60 3.22
N LEU A 113 4.22 -21.13 2.16
CA LEU A 113 3.28 -19.99 2.20
C LEU A 113 1.83 -20.44 2.40
N ASP A 114 1.47 -21.65 1.97
CA ASP A 114 0.09 -22.10 1.76
C ASP A 114 -0.24 -23.44 2.47
N LYS A 115 0.74 -24.07 3.15
CA LYS A 115 0.67 -25.40 3.77
C LYS A 115 0.49 -26.56 2.79
N ILE A 116 0.49 -26.29 1.48
CA ILE A 116 0.31 -27.27 0.39
C ILE A 116 1.66 -27.49 -0.31
N THR A 117 2.32 -26.40 -0.69
CA THR A 117 3.60 -26.39 -1.41
C THR A 117 4.73 -26.18 -0.40
N TRP A 118 5.67 -27.13 -0.35
CA TRP A 118 6.74 -27.13 0.65
C TRP A 118 8.11 -27.02 -0.02
N THR A 119 8.97 -26.17 0.55
CA THR A 119 10.39 -26.06 0.17
C THR A 119 11.24 -26.63 1.30
N THR A 120 12.04 -27.65 1.02
CA THR A 120 13.02 -28.19 1.97
C THR A 120 14.25 -27.28 2.00
N ILE A 121 14.59 -26.75 3.17
CA ILE A 121 15.73 -25.85 3.38
C ILE A 121 16.89 -26.50 4.14
N HIS A 122 16.64 -27.64 4.79
CA HIS A 122 17.64 -28.44 5.48
C HIS A 122 17.23 -29.91 5.48
N SER A 123 18.17 -30.81 5.25
CA SER A 123 17.97 -32.26 5.31
C SER A 123 19.30 -32.98 5.55
N GLY A 124 19.21 -34.25 5.97
CA GLY A 124 20.38 -35.10 6.23
C GLY A 124 20.71 -35.22 7.72
N ILE A 125 21.84 -35.86 8.03
CA ILE A 125 22.23 -36.14 9.41
C ILE A 125 22.85 -34.89 10.06
N SER A 126 22.30 -34.48 11.19
CA SER A 126 22.72 -33.29 11.96
C SER A 126 22.92 -33.64 13.42
N TYR A 127 24.11 -33.34 13.97
CA TYR A 127 24.39 -33.50 15.40
C TYR A 127 24.49 -32.12 16.06
N PHE A 128 23.56 -31.81 16.96
CA PHE A 128 23.47 -30.50 17.60
C PHE A 128 22.94 -30.60 19.04
N GLY A 129 23.30 -29.64 19.89
CA GLY A 129 22.88 -29.55 21.28
C GLY A 129 23.86 -30.12 22.33
N PRO A 130 23.54 -29.93 23.62
CA PRO A 130 24.48 -30.07 24.73
C PRO A 130 24.94 -31.51 24.98
N GLY A 131 24.13 -32.52 24.62
CA GLY A 131 24.49 -33.94 24.75
C GLY A 131 25.79 -34.31 24.00
N ASN A 132 26.10 -33.59 22.92
CA ASN A 132 27.29 -33.79 22.10
C ASN A 132 28.30 -32.64 22.24
N GLY A 133 28.08 -31.70 23.17
CA GLY A 133 28.87 -30.47 23.30
C GLY A 133 28.79 -29.55 22.07
N ALA A 134 27.80 -29.75 21.20
CA ALA A 134 27.62 -29.03 19.95
C ALA A 134 26.69 -27.81 20.15
N PRO A 135 26.86 -26.74 19.35
CA PRO A 135 25.92 -25.63 19.35
C PRO A 135 24.52 -26.07 18.85
N PRO A 136 23.49 -25.22 19.02
CA PRO A 136 22.20 -25.39 18.36
C PRO A 136 22.35 -25.49 16.82
N LEU A 137 21.38 -26.11 16.14
CA LEU A 137 21.37 -26.13 14.68
C LEU A 137 20.90 -24.77 14.16
N GLN A 138 21.74 -24.10 13.36
CA GLN A 138 21.47 -22.77 12.83
C GLN A 138 21.36 -22.80 11.30
N LEU A 139 20.29 -22.21 10.77
CA LEU A 139 20.06 -22.07 9.34
C LEU A 139 19.98 -20.59 8.99
N SER A 140 20.90 -20.11 8.15
CA SER A 140 20.91 -18.72 7.65
C SER A 140 20.15 -18.63 6.33
N LEU A 141 19.10 -17.80 6.29
CA LEU A 141 18.19 -17.63 5.15
C LEU A 141 18.27 -16.22 4.53
N ARG A 142 18.86 -15.26 5.22
CA ARG A 142 19.21 -13.93 4.70
C ARG A 142 18.05 -13.10 4.16
N GLY A 143 16.84 -13.31 4.69
CA GLY A 143 15.62 -12.63 4.26
C GLY A 143 15.20 -12.98 2.82
N GLN A 144 15.80 -14.01 2.21
CA GLN A 144 15.54 -14.37 0.80
C GLN A 144 14.34 -15.29 0.65
N LEU A 145 13.89 -15.92 1.75
CA LEU A 145 12.83 -16.91 1.74
C LEU A 145 11.62 -16.41 2.51
N TRP A 146 10.53 -16.14 1.79
CA TRP A 146 9.24 -15.85 2.40
C TRP A 146 8.54 -17.13 2.84
N ALA A 147 8.12 -17.17 4.09
CA ALA A 147 7.36 -18.30 4.64
C ALA A 147 6.35 -17.82 5.69
N ARG A 148 5.22 -18.52 5.74
CA ARG A 148 4.23 -18.42 6.82
C ARG A 148 4.32 -19.64 7.75
N TYR A 149 4.60 -20.81 7.17
CA TYR A 149 4.69 -22.06 7.91
C TYR A 149 6.12 -22.57 7.92
N VAL A 150 6.57 -23.05 9.08
CA VAL A 150 7.84 -23.76 9.26
C VAL A 150 7.53 -25.13 9.85
N ARG A 151 7.94 -26.20 9.16
CA ARG A 151 7.77 -27.59 9.57
C ARG A 151 9.12 -28.25 9.81
N LEU A 152 9.22 -28.92 10.95
CA LEU A 152 10.32 -29.77 11.35
C LEU A 152 9.82 -31.22 11.33
N GLU A 153 10.53 -32.12 10.68
CA GLU A 153 10.16 -33.54 10.62
C GLU A 153 11.39 -34.43 10.71
N LEU A 154 11.25 -35.62 11.30
CA LEU A 154 12.29 -36.65 11.25
C LEU A 154 12.08 -37.55 10.03
N SER A 155 13.16 -38.13 9.51
CA SER A 155 13.11 -39.07 8.38
C SER A 155 13.04 -40.54 8.80
N GLU A 156 12.92 -40.80 10.10
CA GLU A 156 12.92 -42.15 10.70
C GLU A 156 11.76 -42.32 11.69
N ARG A 157 11.54 -43.56 12.13
CA ARG A 157 10.63 -43.85 13.24
C ARG A 157 11.28 -43.46 14.56
N ASN A 158 10.74 -42.48 15.28
CA ASN A 158 11.33 -42.02 16.53
C ASN A 158 10.36 -41.20 17.38
N TYR A 159 10.83 -40.82 18.57
CA TYR A 159 10.28 -39.68 19.31
C TYR A 159 10.89 -38.38 18.77
N PHE A 160 10.10 -37.31 18.71
CA PHE A 160 10.59 -35.98 18.36
C PHE A 160 10.33 -34.98 19.49
N HIS A 161 11.40 -34.28 19.89
CA HIS A 161 11.38 -33.29 20.96
C HIS A 161 12.51 -32.28 20.75
N LEU A 162 12.23 -31.01 21.04
CA LEU A 162 13.22 -29.93 21.07
C LEU A 162 13.01 -29.08 22.32
N ALA A 163 14.04 -28.35 22.74
CA ALA A 163 13.96 -27.41 23.86
C ALA A 163 13.37 -26.06 23.44
N GLN A 164 13.70 -25.59 22.25
CA GLN A 164 13.28 -24.28 21.76
C GLN A 164 13.43 -24.20 20.24
N VAL A 165 12.54 -23.45 19.60
CA VAL A 165 12.61 -23.11 18.18
C VAL A 165 12.55 -21.60 18.06
N GLU A 166 13.58 -21.00 17.47
CA GLU A 166 13.64 -19.57 17.22
C GLU A 166 13.62 -19.32 15.71
N ILE A 167 12.83 -18.33 15.30
CA ILE A 167 12.68 -17.93 13.89
C ILE A 167 12.87 -16.42 13.86
N PHE A 168 13.93 -15.97 13.20
CA PHE A 168 14.34 -14.58 13.18
C PHE A 168 13.98 -13.90 11.86
N VAL A 169 13.58 -12.63 11.96
CA VAL A 169 13.36 -11.70 10.84
C VAL A 169 13.89 -10.33 11.23
N GLU A 170 14.23 -9.46 10.26
CA GLU A 170 14.54 -8.07 10.56
C GLU A 170 13.38 -7.38 11.33
N THR A 171 13.69 -6.72 12.45
CA THR A 171 12.71 -6.06 13.34
C THR A 171 11.79 -5.09 12.61
N LYS A 172 12.29 -4.42 11.56
CA LYS A 172 11.50 -3.49 10.73
C LYS A 172 10.24 -4.13 10.13
N PHE A 173 10.27 -5.42 9.81
CA PHE A 173 9.11 -6.13 9.25
C PHE A 173 8.04 -6.33 10.32
N VAL A 174 8.44 -6.77 11.53
CA VAL A 174 7.55 -6.89 12.69
C VAL A 174 6.92 -5.53 13.00
N ARG A 175 7.71 -4.45 12.99
CA ARG A 175 7.22 -3.11 13.26
C ARG A 175 6.15 -2.66 12.25
N ILE A 176 6.26 -2.99 10.96
CA ILE A 176 5.20 -2.67 9.98
C ILE A 176 3.88 -3.35 10.34
N VAL A 177 3.93 -4.61 10.82
CA VAL A 177 2.74 -5.35 11.26
C VAL A 177 2.10 -4.67 12.46
N GLU A 178 2.90 -4.32 13.46
CA GLU A 178 2.45 -3.61 14.65
C GLU A 178 1.80 -2.28 14.31
N LEU A 179 2.43 -1.46 13.45
CA LEU A 179 1.87 -0.19 12.99
C LEU A 179 0.54 -0.39 12.25
N GLY A 180 0.42 -1.43 11.43
CA GLY A 180 -0.84 -1.77 10.75
C GLY A 180 -1.97 -2.04 11.75
N ASN A 181 -1.67 -2.79 12.83
CA ASN A 181 -2.61 -3.06 13.90
C ASN A 181 -2.94 -1.80 14.73
N GLU A 182 -1.91 -1.05 15.16
CA GLU A 182 -2.03 0.19 15.95
C GLU A 182 -2.87 1.24 15.21
N TRP A 183 -2.64 1.40 13.90
CA TRP A 183 -3.33 2.40 13.08
C TRP A 183 -4.59 1.85 12.41
N CYS A 184 -4.89 0.57 12.61
CA CYS A 184 -6.00 -0.15 11.99
C CYS A 184 -6.03 0.03 10.46
N VAL A 185 -4.90 -0.18 9.80
CA VAL A 185 -4.71 -0.08 8.35
C VAL A 185 -3.92 -1.26 7.79
N SER A 186 -4.19 -1.64 6.54
CA SER A 186 -3.40 -2.66 5.85
C SER A 186 -2.09 -2.07 5.33
N LEU A 187 -0.97 -2.66 5.73
CA LEU A 187 0.38 -2.27 5.32
C LEU A 187 1.14 -3.48 4.74
N PRO A 188 0.84 -3.90 3.49
CA PRO A 188 1.62 -4.94 2.82
C PRO A 188 3.07 -4.51 2.67
N MET A 189 4.01 -5.41 2.96
CA MET A 189 5.45 -5.10 2.95
C MET A 189 6.02 -5.18 1.53
N VAL A 190 7.10 -4.42 1.28
CA VAL A 190 7.83 -4.52 0.00
C VAL A 190 8.33 -5.95 -0.18
N ASN A 191 8.08 -6.53 -1.35
CA ASN A 191 8.39 -7.92 -1.73
C ASN A 191 7.59 -8.99 -0.98
N GLU A 192 6.56 -8.64 -0.21
CA GLU A 192 5.63 -9.62 0.34
C GLU A 192 4.93 -10.38 -0.80
N PRO A 193 4.76 -11.70 -0.72
CA PRO A 193 4.04 -12.47 -1.73
C PRO A 193 2.66 -11.87 -2.02
N ASN A 194 2.33 -11.69 -3.30
CA ASN A 194 1.11 -11.05 -3.80
C ASN A 194 0.99 -9.54 -3.53
N SER A 195 2.00 -8.89 -2.93
CA SER A 195 2.03 -7.42 -2.88
C SER A 195 2.24 -6.83 -4.27
N VAL A 196 1.52 -5.75 -4.58
CA VAL A 196 1.65 -5.03 -5.85
C VAL A 196 2.42 -3.74 -5.56
N TYR A 197 3.58 -3.55 -6.20
CA TYR A 197 4.22 -2.23 -6.20
C TYR A 197 3.39 -1.27 -7.07
N PRO A 198 3.11 -0.01 -6.64
CA PRO A 198 3.74 0.74 -5.56
C PRO A 198 3.02 0.69 -4.19
N GLU A 199 2.06 -0.22 -3.99
CA GLU A 199 1.15 -0.27 -2.83
C GLU A 199 1.77 -0.86 -1.56
N SER A 200 3.06 -1.18 -1.58
CA SER A 200 3.79 -1.75 -0.46
C SER A 200 4.56 -0.72 0.38
N TYR A 201 4.88 -1.12 1.62
CA TYR A 201 5.43 -0.24 2.64
C TYR A 201 6.78 -0.74 3.19
N GLU A 202 7.62 0.22 3.57
CA GLU A 202 8.96 -0.01 4.12
C GLU A 202 9.24 1.02 5.22
N ILE A 203 9.90 0.62 6.30
CA ILE A 203 10.43 1.57 7.29
C ILE A 203 11.83 2.01 6.88
N VAL A 204 12.04 3.32 6.81
CA VAL A 204 13.30 3.94 6.41
C VAL A 204 13.74 4.98 7.43
N GLY A 205 14.98 4.91 7.92
CA GLY A 205 15.53 5.90 8.85
C GLY A 205 16.41 6.97 8.19
N SER A 206 17.10 7.78 8.99
CA SER A 206 17.92 8.91 8.50
C SER A 206 19.11 8.47 7.63
N LYS A 207 19.66 7.27 7.90
CA LYS A 207 20.72 6.63 7.11
C LYS A 207 20.32 5.19 6.76
N ARG A 208 20.94 4.63 5.72
CA ARG A 208 20.75 3.23 5.34
C ARG A 208 21.20 2.34 6.51
N GLY A 209 20.33 1.43 6.96
CA GLY A 209 20.58 0.54 8.11
C GLY A 209 20.33 1.16 9.49
N ALA A 210 20.15 2.48 9.60
CA ALA A 210 19.80 3.15 10.86
C ALA A 210 18.27 3.22 10.98
N VAL A 211 17.62 2.11 11.30
CA VAL A 211 16.16 2.08 11.53
C VAL A 211 15.92 2.33 13.01
N SER A 212 15.21 3.42 13.34
CA SER A 212 14.70 3.67 14.68
C SER A 212 13.35 2.96 14.85
N ASP A 213 13.10 2.38 16.02
CA ASP A 213 11.81 1.76 16.37
C ASP A 213 10.66 2.77 16.37
N LYS A 214 11.00 4.05 16.58
CA LYS A 214 10.06 5.16 16.63
C LYS A 214 9.81 5.71 15.22
N VAL A 215 8.67 5.38 14.63
CA VAL A 215 8.20 6.03 13.41
C VAL A 215 7.61 7.40 13.75
N ILE A 216 8.18 8.45 13.16
CA ILE A 216 7.82 9.87 13.42
C ILE A 216 7.26 10.59 12.21
N GLY A 217 7.23 9.93 11.05
CA GLY A 217 6.74 10.53 9.81
C GLY A 217 6.42 9.53 8.70
N LEU A 218 5.85 10.06 7.63
CA LEU A 218 5.55 9.33 6.40
C LEU A 218 6.44 9.82 5.27
N LYS A 219 6.87 8.92 4.38
CA LYS A 219 7.60 9.28 3.16
C LYS A 219 6.81 8.82 1.93
N ILE A 220 6.39 9.77 1.13
CA ILE A 220 5.75 9.46 -0.15
C ILE A 220 6.81 8.89 -1.11
N ASN A 221 6.56 7.72 -1.69
CA ASN A 221 7.54 7.06 -2.57
C ASN A 221 7.62 7.73 -3.96
N GLN A 222 6.47 8.08 -4.53
CA GLN A 222 6.30 8.74 -5.83
C GLN A 222 4.97 9.50 -5.86
N ASN A 223 4.91 10.59 -6.62
CA ASN A 223 3.67 11.35 -6.80
C ASN A 223 2.80 10.68 -7.87
N GLY A 224 1.51 10.51 -7.58
CA GLY A 224 0.52 10.16 -8.60
C GLY A 224 0.29 11.30 -9.61
N ALA A 225 -0.48 11.05 -10.67
CA ALA A 225 -1.06 12.12 -11.48
C ALA A 225 -1.95 13.02 -10.61
N PHE A 226 -2.25 14.26 -11.03
CA PHE A 226 -2.86 15.29 -10.17
C PHE A 226 -3.97 14.80 -9.23
N GLY A 227 -5.02 14.17 -9.77
CA GLY A 227 -6.13 13.65 -8.95
C GLY A 227 -5.69 12.61 -7.91
N ASN A 228 -4.85 11.67 -8.33
CA ASN A 228 -4.32 10.64 -7.44
C ASN A 228 -3.34 11.22 -6.41
N CYS A 229 -2.57 12.23 -6.79
CA CYS A 229 -1.67 12.95 -5.90
C CYS A 229 -2.47 13.64 -4.78
N VAL A 230 -3.55 14.36 -5.11
CA VAL A 230 -4.40 14.98 -4.08
C VAL A 230 -4.95 13.95 -3.11
N ILE A 231 -5.44 12.81 -3.59
CA ILE A 231 -5.92 11.70 -2.74
C ILE A 231 -4.82 11.14 -1.86
N GLN A 232 -3.66 10.83 -2.45
CA GLN A 232 -2.48 10.32 -1.75
C GLN A 232 -2.07 11.20 -0.58
N TYR A 233 -1.95 12.52 -0.80
CA TYR A 233 -1.55 13.43 0.28
C TYR A 233 -2.66 13.64 1.30
N ALA A 234 -3.93 13.68 0.87
CA ALA A 234 -5.06 13.77 1.80
C ALA A 234 -5.10 12.56 2.75
N ASN A 235 -4.84 11.35 2.24
CA ASN A 235 -4.78 10.12 3.04
C ASN A 235 -3.54 10.06 3.94
N ALA A 236 -2.38 10.48 3.44
CA ALA A 236 -1.16 10.56 4.24
C ALA A 236 -1.30 11.57 5.39
N ILE A 237 -1.93 12.73 5.16
CA ILE A 237 -2.21 13.73 6.20
C ILE A 237 -3.11 13.15 7.28
N GLU A 238 -4.19 12.49 6.87
CA GLU A 238 -5.14 11.89 7.80
C GLU A 238 -4.47 10.78 8.64
N LEU A 239 -3.70 9.89 8.01
CA LEU A 239 -2.95 8.86 8.71
C LEU A 239 -1.95 9.47 9.69
N ALA A 240 -1.17 10.47 9.24
CA ALA A 240 -0.17 11.12 10.09
C ALA A 240 -0.81 11.75 11.33
N ARG A 241 -1.97 12.41 11.19
CA ARG A 241 -2.72 12.95 12.33
C ARG A 241 -3.23 11.86 13.26
N LYS A 242 -3.84 10.80 12.72
CA LYS A 242 -4.35 9.66 13.51
C LYS A 242 -3.24 8.98 14.30
N ALA A 243 -2.08 8.83 13.68
CA ALA A 243 -0.90 8.19 14.25
C ALA A 243 -0.05 9.12 15.14
N GLY A 244 -0.40 10.40 15.26
CA GLY A 244 0.38 11.38 16.04
C GLY A 244 1.78 11.65 15.47
N LEU A 245 1.97 11.50 14.16
CA LEU A 245 3.24 11.74 13.47
C LEU A 245 3.47 13.24 13.26
N HIS A 246 4.74 13.62 13.08
CA HIS A 246 5.15 15.03 12.96
C HIS A 246 5.51 15.43 11.52
N TYR A 247 5.90 14.46 10.68
CA TYR A 247 6.51 14.76 9.39
C TYR A 247 5.84 14.02 8.22
N ILE A 248 5.76 14.70 7.08
CA ILE A 248 5.47 14.07 5.78
C ILE A 248 6.53 14.52 4.79
N GLN A 249 7.39 13.60 4.34
CA GLN A 249 8.35 13.88 3.27
C GLN A 249 7.68 13.67 1.91
N VAL A 250 7.64 14.73 1.09
CA VAL A 250 7.05 14.70 -0.24
C VAL A 250 7.94 13.90 -1.22
N ALA A 251 7.35 13.36 -2.28
CA ALA A 251 8.12 12.78 -3.37
C ALA A 251 8.56 13.88 -4.37
N ASN A 252 9.66 13.62 -5.09
CA ASN A 252 10.16 14.52 -6.12
C ASN A 252 9.30 14.45 -7.40
N GLY A 253 9.25 15.55 -8.16
CA GLY A 253 8.55 15.64 -9.45
C GLY A 253 7.03 15.87 -9.38
N GLY A 254 6.38 15.93 -10.53
CA GLY A 254 4.95 16.20 -10.64
C GLY A 254 4.58 17.68 -10.39
N LEU A 255 3.42 17.91 -9.77
CA LEU A 255 2.89 19.25 -9.50
C LEU A 255 3.27 19.82 -8.13
N ILE A 256 3.89 19.00 -7.28
CA ILE A 256 4.35 19.44 -5.96
C ILE A 256 5.72 20.09 -6.12
N LYS A 257 5.82 21.34 -5.67
CA LYS A 257 7.07 22.11 -5.65
C LYS A 257 7.31 22.63 -4.25
N LEU A 258 7.94 21.79 -3.43
CA LEU A 258 8.28 22.12 -2.05
C LEU A 258 9.81 22.26 -1.94
N GLU A 259 10.29 23.50 -1.88
CA GLU A 259 11.72 23.82 -1.78
C GLU A 259 12.18 23.98 -0.33
N GLU A 260 11.28 24.45 0.54
CA GLU A 260 11.54 24.65 1.97
C GLU A 260 10.58 23.84 2.83
N LYS A 261 10.93 23.65 4.11
CA LYS A 261 10.04 22.99 5.08
C LYS A 261 8.75 23.79 5.23
N LEU A 262 7.61 23.12 5.15
CA LEU A 262 6.30 23.74 5.30
C LEU A 262 5.61 23.23 6.57
N PRO A 263 5.65 23.99 7.68
CA PRO A 263 4.84 23.71 8.85
C PRO A 263 3.38 24.09 8.57
N VAL A 264 2.46 23.15 8.75
CA VAL A 264 1.03 23.40 8.65
C VAL A 264 0.26 22.41 9.52
N ASP A 265 -0.62 22.95 10.36
CA ASP A 265 -1.56 22.18 11.18
C ASP A 265 -0.91 21.03 11.97
N GLY A 266 0.16 21.34 12.72
CA GLY A 266 0.88 20.38 13.54
C GLY A 266 1.77 19.39 12.78
N LEU A 267 1.73 19.39 11.45
CA LEU A 267 2.62 18.62 10.59
C LEU A 267 3.69 19.52 9.99
N THR A 268 4.86 18.94 9.70
CA THR A 268 5.90 19.58 8.89
C THR A 268 6.13 18.78 7.62
N PHE A 269 5.84 19.39 6.48
CA PHE A 269 6.19 18.80 5.19
C PHE A 269 7.66 19.04 4.88
N LEU A 270 8.36 17.97 4.53
CA LEU A 270 9.79 18.00 4.20
C LEU A 270 9.95 17.92 2.68
N PRO A 271 10.83 18.74 2.06
CA PRO A 271 11.26 18.56 0.68
C PRO A 271 11.79 17.13 0.43
N ALA A 272 11.72 16.68 -0.81
CA ALA A 272 12.08 15.30 -1.19
C ALA A 272 13.54 14.95 -0.86
N GLU A 273 14.44 15.91 -1.02
CA GLU A 273 15.88 15.79 -0.76
C GLU A 273 16.28 16.22 0.66
N GLU A 274 15.33 16.71 1.46
CA GLU A 274 15.61 17.11 2.84
C GLU A 274 16.06 15.89 3.67
N PRO A 275 17.19 15.98 4.41
CA PRO A 275 17.60 14.92 5.30
C PRO A 275 16.52 14.64 6.35
N ARG A 276 16.18 13.36 6.52
CA ARG A 276 15.22 12.94 7.55
C ARG A 276 15.80 13.19 8.95
N PRO A 277 14.97 13.60 9.93
CA PRO A 277 15.36 13.71 11.32
C PRO A 277 16.04 12.43 11.84
N GLN A 278 17.08 12.59 12.66
CA GLN A 278 17.89 11.46 13.14
C GLN A 278 17.23 10.69 14.31
N ASP A 279 16.24 11.29 14.95
CA ASP A 279 15.55 10.80 16.15
C ASP A 279 14.39 9.84 15.84
N GLY A 280 14.13 9.52 14.58
CA GLY A 280 13.08 8.57 14.22
C GLY A 280 13.12 8.07 12.77
N ALA A 281 12.29 7.08 12.51
CA ALA A 281 12.10 6.47 11.20
C ALA A 281 10.83 6.98 10.51
N PHE A 282 10.71 6.67 9.22
CA PHE A 282 9.59 7.05 8.38
C PHE A 282 8.97 5.79 7.78
N LEU A 283 7.64 5.72 7.76
CA LEU A 283 6.95 4.73 6.93
C LEU A 283 6.90 5.25 5.49
N LYS A 284 7.58 4.57 4.57
CA LYS A 284 7.60 4.89 3.15
C LYS A 284 6.54 4.08 2.40
N GLY A 285 5.79 4.72 1.51
CA GLY A 285 4.76 4.06 0.72
C GLY A 285 4.04 5.00 -0.25
N TYR A 286 3.03 4.47 -0.96
CA TYR A 286 2.23 5.24 -1.94
C TYR A 286 0.99 5.91 -1.33
N PHE A 287 0.42 5.38 -0.24
CA PHE A 287 -0.68 6.01 0.54
C PHE A 287 -1.97 6.38 -0.25
N PHE A 288 -2.12 6.00 -1.52
CA PHE A 288 -3.35 6.29 -2.28
C PHE A 288 -4.53 5.40 -1.85
N HIS A 289 -4.29 4.11 -1.61
CA HIS A 289 -5.33 3.13 -1.25
C HIS A 289 -5.54 2.98 0.26
N ILE A 290 -4.75 3.68 1.09
CA ILE A 290 -4.89 3.58 2.54
C ILE A 290 -6.20 4.24 2.97
N GLN A 291 -6.91 3.61 3.90
CA GLN A 291 -8.15 4.11 4.49
C GLN A 291 -7.94 4.29 5.99
N PRO A 292 -7.41 5.44 6.44
CA PRO A 292 -7.04 5.63 7.84
C PRO A 292 -8.26 5.71 8.78
N ALA A 293 -9.41 6.14 8.27
CA ALA A 293 -10.65 6.26 9.03
C ALA A 293 -11.78 5.44 8.39
N ALA A 294 -12.51 4.69 9.22
CA ALA A 294 -13.67 3.93 8.79
C ALA A 294 -14.85 4.85 8.38
N THR A 295 -14.91 6.07 8.90
CA THR A 295 -16.01 7.03 8.68
C THR A 295 -15.46 8.44 8.42
N ARG A 296 -14.81 8.64 7.28
CA ARG A 296 -14.43 9.98 6.81
C ARG A 296 -15.60 10.63 6.08
N THR A 297 -16.01 11.82 6.50
CA THR A 297 -17.05 12.60 5.80
C THR A 297 -16.46 13.35 4.59
N SER A 298 -17.31 13.77 3.65
CA SER A 298 -16.86 14.61 2.52
C SER A 298 -16.39 15.99 2.99
N GLU A 299 -16.94 16.49 4.10
CA GLU A 299 -16.52 17.71 4.79
C GLU A 299 -15.10 17.59 5.34
N ASP A 300 -14.80 16.53 6.10
CA ASP A 300 -13.46 16.29 6.64
C ASP A 300 -12.44 16.12 5.50
N TYR A 301 -12.84 15.40 4.45
CA TYR A 301 -12.01 15.20 3.26
C TYR A 301 -11.70 16.52 2.56
N HIS A 302 -12.73 17.36 2.34
CA HIS A 302 -12.57 18.68 1.73
C HIS A 302 -11.71 19.62 2.58
N ALA A 303 -11.90 19.67 3.90
CA ALA A 303 -11.11 20.50 4.80
C ALA A 303 -9.62 20.14 4.79
N ILE A 304 -9.29 18.83 4.83
CA ILE A 304 -7.90 18.36 4.70
C ILE A 304 -7.24 18.89 3.43
N ILE A 305 -7.94 18.82 2.30
CA ILE A 305 -7.38 19.29 1.03
C ILE A 305 -7.24 20.81 1.04
N LYS A 306 -8.31 21.52 1.40
CA LYS A 306 -8.38 22.97 1.33
C LYS A 306 -7.35 23.65 2.25
N ASP A 307 -7.24 23.18 3.49
CA ASP A 307 -6.47 23.88 4.53
C ASP A 307 -5.00 23.43 4.57
N VAL A 308 -4.72 22.21 4.08
CA VAL A 308 -3.40 21.60 4.16
C VAL A 308 -2.86 21.22 2.78
N ALA A 309 -3.47 20.24 2.10
CA ALA A 309 -2.86 19.65 0.89
C ALA A 309 -2.69 20.67 -0.24
N LYS A 310 -3.61 21.62 -0.42
CA LYS A 310 -3.58 22.68 -1.43
C LYS A 310 -2.30 23.52 -1.39
N LYS A 311 -1.68 23.70 -0.21
CA LYS A 311 -0.43 24.44 -0.04
C LYS A 311 0.78 23.78 -0.72
N LEU A 312 0.70 22.47 -1.00
CA LEU A 312 1.74 21.74 -1.72
C LEU A 312 1.71 21.99 -3.24
N PHE A 313 0.66 22.64 -3.75
CA PHE A 313 0.44 22.89 -5.17
C PHE A 313 0.44 24.40 -5.48
N PRO A 314 1.57 25.10 -5.31
CA PRO A 314 1.62 26.56 -5.46
C PRO A 314 1.32 27.05 -6.88
N SER A 315 1.41 26.18 -7.89
CA SER A 315 1.08 26.50 -9.29
C SER A 315 -0.42 26.54 -9.58
N ILE A 316 -1.26 26.07 -8.65
CA ILE A 316 -2.72 26.12 -8.80
C ILE A 316 -3.23 27.37 -8.10
N VAL A 317 -3.70 28.33 -8.89
CA VAL A 317 -4.09 29.66 -8.41
C VAL A 317 -5.56 29.92 -8.77
N PRO A 318 -6.50 29.48 -7.91
CA PRO A 318 -7.90 29.84 -8.06
C PRO A 318 -8.05 31.36 -8.00
N ASN A 319 -8.74 31.91 -8.99
CA ASN A 319 -9.10 33.30 -9.10
C ASN A 319 -10.57 33.37 -9.48
N LYS A 320 -11.41 33.71 -8.51
CA LYS A 320 -12.85 33.75 -8.68
C LYS A 320 -13.24 34.77 -9.75
N LYS A 321 -13.66 34.26 -10.90
CA LYS A 321 -14.22 35.05 -12.00
C LYS A 321 -15.70 34.71 -12.14
N VAL A 322 -16.54 35.73 -12.24
CA VAL A 322 -17.93 35.52 -12.66
C VAL A 322 -17.87 35.23 -14.15
N SER A 323 -18.30 34.02 -14.52
CA SER A 323 -18.41 33.58 -15.89
C SER A 323 -19.70 32.79 -16.06
N ASP A 324 -20.40 33.02 -17.16
CA ASP A 324 -21.52 32.25 -17.68
C ASP A 324 -21.04 31.26 -18.77
N GLU A 325 -19.78 30.84 -18.70
CA GLU A 325 -19.18 29.85 -19.59
C GLU A 325 -19.33 28.43 -19.04
N LEU A 326 -19.66 27.48 -19.92
CA LEU A 326 -19.51 26.05 -19.67
C LEU A 326 -18.08 25.61 -20.03
N CYS A 327 -17.30 25.23 -19.02
CA CYS A 327 -15.97 24.65 -19.24
C CYS A 327 -16.09 23.12 -19.37
N ILE A 328 -15.74 22.60 -20.54
CA ILE A 328 -15.74 21.17 -20.83
C ILE A 328 -14.29 20.67 -20.89
N HIS A 329 -13.93 19.83 -19.93
CA HIS A 329 -12.66 19.12 -19.97
C HIS A 329 -12.81 17.78 -20.69
N ILE A 330 -12.11 17.65 -21.81
CA ILE A 330 -12.07 16.43 -22.62
C ILE A 330 -10.70 15.80 -22.40
N ARG A 331 -10.65 14.70 -21.63
CA ARG A 331 -9.38 13.99 -21.42
C ARG A 331 -8.89 13.45 -22.76
N SER A 332 -7.61 13.64 -23.03
CA SER A 332 -6.93 13.14 -24.24
C SER A 332 -5.57 12.54 -23.86
N GLY A 333 -4.59 12.50 -24.77
CA GLY A 333 -3.22 12.11 -24.45
C GLY A 333 -3.07 10.61 -24.17
N ASP A 334 -2.69 10.28 -22.93
CA ASP A 334 -2.29 8.93 -22.50
C ASP A 334 -3.39 7.88 -22.73
N ILE A 335 -4.64 8.21 -22.39
CA ILE A 335 -5.78 7.28 -22.49
C ILE A 335 -6.17 6.92 -23.93
N PHE A 336 -5.65 7.67 -24.92
CA PHE A 336 -5.76 7.40 -26.36
C PHE A 336 -4.44 6.91 -26.97
N SER A 337 -3.45 6.56 -26.16
CA SER A 337 -2.18 5.97 -26.56
C SER A 337 -2.20 4.44 -26.47
N SER A 338 -1.03 3.80 -26.50
CA SER A 338 -0.88 2.33 -26.39
C SER A 338 -1.08 1.81 -24.97
N TRP A 339 -0.86 2.63 -23.94
CA TRP A 339 -1.15 2.27 -22.56
C TRP A 339 -2.48 2.87 -22.14
N VAL A 340 -3.42 2.03 -21.71
CA VAL A 340 -4.78 2.44 -21.36
C VAL A 340 -5.17 1.92 -19.99
N HIS A 341 -5.72 2.80 -19.17
CA HIS A 341 -6.35 2.40 -17.91
C HIS A 341 -7.79 2.00 -18.18
N ALA A 342 -8.11 0.71 -17.99
CA ALA A 342 -9.39 0.10 -18.35
C ALA A 342 -10.62 0.76 -17.70
N ASP A 343 -10.45 1.32 -16.51
CA ASP A 343 -11.53 1.99 -15.77
C ASP A 343 -11.84 3.41 -16.25
N TYR A 344 -10.93 4.05 -16.99
CA TYR A 344 -11.06 5.47 -17.37
C TYR A 344 -11.83 5.58 -18.69
N VAL A 345 -13.08 5.09 -18.68
CA VAL A 345 -14.01 5.22 -19.80
C VAL A 345 -14.25 6.70 -20.09
N GLN A 346 -14.18 7.06 -21.37
CA GLN A 346 -14.33 8.45 -21.81
C GLN A 346 -15.79 8.78 -22.13
N PRO A 347 -16.26 10.02 -21.86
CA PRO A 347 -17.64 10.39 -22.15
C PRO A 347 -17.96 10.38 -23.64
N PRO A 348 -19.18 9.99 -24.04
CA PRO A 348 -19.61 10.08 -25.43
C PRO A 348 -19.83 11.53 -25.86
N LEU A 349 -19.78 11.78 -27.17
CA LEU A 349 -20.10 13.08 -27.75
C LEU A 349 -21.50 13.56 -27.35
N SER A 350 -22.46 12.65 -27.23
CA SER A 350 -23.83 12.96 -26.82
C SER A 350 -23.95 13.54 -25.41
N PHE A 351 -23.04 13.19 -24.49
CA PHE A 351 -22.99 13.78 -23.15
C PHE A 351 -22.73 15.28 -23.23
N TYR A 352 -21.72 15.70 -23.98
CA TYR A 352 -21.40 17.12 -24.13
C TYR A 352 -22.52 17.89 -24.84
N LYS A 353 -23.10 17.30 -25.89
CA LYS A 353 -24.23 17.89 -26.63
C LYS A 353 -25.44 18.10 -25.71
N LEU A 354 -25.79 17.10 -24.89
CA LEU A 354 -26.90 17.19 -23.93
C LEU A 354 -26.75 18.40 -23.01
N LEU A 355 -25.55 18.59 -22.44
CA LEU A 355 -25.28 19.69 -21.54
C LEU A 355 -25.38 21.05 -22.24
N ILE A 356 -24.81 21.16 -23.44
CA ILE A 356 -24.85 22.39 -24.22
C ILE A 356 -26.30 22.73 -24.60
N GLU A 357 -27.09 21.78 -25.09
CA GLU A 357 -28.49 22.02 -25.48
C GLU A 357 -29.34 22.49 -24.29
N LYS A 358 -29.18 21.83 -23.14
CA LYS A 358 -29.89 22.18 -21.92
C LYS A 358 -29.51 23.58 -21.43
N LEU A 359 -28.22 23.82 -21.20
CA LEU A 359 -27.76 25.06 -20.57
C LEU A 359 -27.87 26.28 -21.49
N ASN A 360 -27.56 26.12 -22.77
CA ASN A 360 -27.68 27.22 -23.74
C ASN A 360 -29.16 27.50 -24.04
N GLY A 361 -30.00 26.46 -24.15
CA GLY A 361 -31.45 26.61 -24.34
C GLY A 361 -32.16 27.28 -23.17
N GLU A 362 -31.70 27.04 -21.94
CA GLU A 362 -32.17 27.73 -20.73
C GLU A 362 -31.58 29.14 -20.55
N GLY A 363 -30.65 29.57 -21.42
CA GLY A 363 -29.95 30.86 -21.29
C GLY A 363 -29.03 30.95 -20.06
N VAL A 364 -28.60 29.80 -19.53
CA VAL A 364 -27.74 29.70 -18.34
C VAL A 364 -26.28 29.98 -18.69
N ILE A 365 -25.89 29.67 -19.93
CA ILE A 365 -24.56 29.92 -20.47
C ILE A 365 -24.63 30.78 -21.73
N SER A 366 -23.59 31.57 -21.97
CA SER A 366 -23.42 32.33 -23.23
C SER A 366 -22.26 31.81 -24.09
N LYS A 367 -21.40 30.94 -23.53
CA LYS A 367 -20.16 30.48 -24.15
C LYS A 367 -19.77 29.08 -23.69
N VAL A 368 -19.04 28.36 -24.55
CA VAL A 368 -18.40 27.08 -24.23
C VAL A 368 -16.88 27.20 -24.30
N LYS A 369 -16.16 26.65 -23.32
CA LYS A 369 -14.70 26.50 -23.39
C LYS A 369 -14.32 25.04 -23.37
N LEU A 370 -13.67 24.60 -24.44
CA LEU A 370 -13.14 23.24 -24.57
C LEU A 370 -11.69 23.23 -24.08
N VAL A 371 -11.38 22.32 -23.17
CA VAL A 371 -10.03 22.14 -22.58
C VAL A 371 -9.59 20.71 -22.81
N PHE A 372 -8.48 20.51 -23.50
CA PHE A 372 -7.93 19.19 -23.81
C PHE A 372 -6.42 19.23 -24.06
N GLU A 373 -5.70 18.18 -23.67
CA GLU A 373 -4.25 18.07 -23.88
C GLU A 373 -3.89 18.10 -25.38
N ASP A 374 -4.57 17.28 -26.17
CA ASP A 374 -4.40 17.18 -27.62
C ASP A 374 -5.70 16.70 -28.30
N ARG A 375 -5.66 16.52 -29.62
CA ARG A 375 -6.82 16.14 -30.44
C ARG A 375 -7.00 14.63 -30.64
N ARG A 376 -6.35 13.77 -29.84
CA ARG A 376 -6.49 12.30 -29.99
C ARG A 376 -7.85 11.77 -29.59
N ASN A 377 -8.58 12.47 -28.72
CA ASN A 377 -9.94 12.11 -28.37
C ASN A 377 -10.90 12.35 -29.56
N PRO A 378 -11.62 11.32 -30.05
CA PRO A 378 -12.43 11.40 -31.27
C PRO A 378 -13.64 12.34 -31.18
N VAL A 379 -13.99 12.82 -29.98
CA VAL A 379 -15.16 13.71 -29.80
C VAL A 379 -14.82 15.19 -29.99
N VAL A 380 -13.53 15.57 -29.99
CA VAL A 380 -13.12 16.99 -30.05
C VAL A 380 -13.59 17.65 -31.35
N ASP A 381 -13.20 17.11 -32.50
CA ASP A 381 -13.53 17.72 -33.80
C ASP A 381 -15.05 17.71 -34.08
N PRO A 382 -15.79 16.60 -33.82
CA PRO A 382 -17.25 16.59 -33.95
C PRO A 382 -17.97 17.56 -33.01
N LEU A 383 -17.46 17.79 -31.80
CA LEU A 383 -18.04 18.75 -30.86
C LEU A 383 -17.84 20.19 -31.33
N GLU A 384 -16.65 20.52 -31.84
CA GLU A 384 -16.41 21.84 -32.44
C GLU A 384 -17.28 22.08 -33.67
N ALA A 385 -17.43 21.07 -34.55
CA ALA A 385 -18.33 21.16 -35.68
C ALA A 385 -19.78 21.43 -35.24
N TYR A 386 -20.25 20.70 -34.22
CA TYR A 386 -21.57 20.92 -33.63
C TYR A 386 -21.77 22.34 -33.09
N LEU A 387 -20.77 22.91 -32.41
CA LEU A 387 -20.80 24.27 -31.89
C LEU A 387 -20.84 25.32 -33.02
N ARG A 388 -20.01 25.15 -34.06
CA ARG A 388 -19.99 26.01 -35.26
C ARG A 388 -21.32 25.99 -35.99
N ASP A 389 -21.87 24.81 -36.26
CA ASP A 389 -23.11 24.64 -37.02
C ASP A 389 -24.32 25.30 -36.32
N ARG A 390 -24.28 25.41 -34.99
CA ARG A 390 -25.31 26.04 -34.17
C ARG A 390 -25.00 27.50 -33.81
N SER A 391 -23.89 28.05 -34.30
CA SER A 391 -23.45 29.42 -33.99
C SER A 391 -23.35 29.70 -32.48
N ILE A 392 -22.90 28.70 -31.69
CA ILE A 392 -22.65 28.84 -30.25
C ILE A 392 -21.21 29.35 -30.07
N ASP A 393 -21.00 30.44 -29.32
CA ASP A 393 -19.65 30.96 -29.06
C ASP A 393 -18.81 29.92 -28.30
N TYR A 394 -17.60 29.66 -28.79
CA TYR A 394 -16.70 28.75 -28.13
C TYR A 394 -15.23 29.13 -28.28
N THR A 395 -14.43 28.68 -27.31
CA THR A 395 -12.96 28.74 -27.38
C THR A 395 -12.36 27.37 -27.08
N CYS A 396 -11.18 27.11 -27.63
CA CYS A 396 -10.41 25.91 -27.34
C CYS A 396 -9.11 26.28 -26.64
N GLN A 397 -8.71 25.47 -25.67
CA GLN A 397 -7.40 25.53 -25.03
C GLN A 397 -6.75 24.15 -25.13
N SER A 398 -5.51 24.14 -25.61
CA SER A 398 -4.58 23.02 -25.49
C SER A 398 -3.29 23.58 -24.91
N GLY A 399 -2.86 23.03 -23.79
CA GLY A 399 -1.76 23.56 -23.00
C GLY A 399 -1.18 22.51 -22.06
N THR A 400 -0.46 22.96 -21.04
CA THR A 400 0.04 22.05 -20.02
C THR A 400 -1.08 21.66 -19.06
N VAL A 401 -0.91 20.55 -18.32
CA VAL A 401 -1.84 20.15 -17.26
C VAL A 401 -2.08 21.26 -16.22
N VAL A 402 -1.08 22.12 -15.97
CA VAL A 402 -1.21 23.26 -15.06
C VAL A 402 -2.12 24.34 -15.65
N ASP A 403 -2.00 24.60 -16.96
CA ASP A 403 -2.86 25.55 -17.66
C ASP A 403 -4.31 25.07 -17.69
N ASP A 404 -4.50 23.76 -17.88
CA ASP A 404 -5.83 23.14 -17.86
C ASP A 404 -6.45 23.22 -16.48
N ILE A 405 -5.71 22.84 -15.42
CA ILE A 405 -6.17 22.97 -14.04
C ILE A 405 -6.53 24.43 -13.72
N ASN A 406 -5.67 25.39 -14.04
CA ASN A 406 -5.92 26.81 -13.74
C ASN A 406 -7.08 27.41 -14.55
N THR A 407 -7.38 26.85 -15.72
CA THR A 407 -8.61 27.20 -16.44
C THR A 407 -9.83 26.61 -15.76
N ILE A 408 -9.83 25.31 -15.49
CA ILE A 408 -11.03 24.58 -15.03
C ILE A 408 -11.39 24.95 -13.59
N VAL A 409 -10.40 25.15 -12.72
CA VAL A 409 -10.64 25.54 -11.31
C VAL A 409 -11.38 26.87 -11.15
N ASN A 410 -11.41 27.68 -12.21
CA ASN A 410 -12.08 28.98 -12.25
C ASN A 410 -13.42 28.96 -13.00
N ALA A 411 -13.84 27.80 -13.52
CA ALA A 411 -15.13 27.65 -14.17
C ALA A 411 -16.28 27.80 -13.16
N LYS A 412 -17.43 28.30 -13.62
CA LYS A 412 -18.69 28.26 -12.85
C LYS A 412 -19.46 26.97 -13.10
N TYR A 413 -19.51 26.56 -14.36
CA TYR A 413 -20.09 25.29 -14.81
C TYR A 413 -18.99 24.41 -15.40
N MET A 414 -18.83 23.20 -14.88
CA MET A 414 -17.78 22.28 -15.29
C MET A 414 -18.38 20.96 -15.77
N ALA A 415 -17.96 20.50 -16.95
CA ALA A 415 -18.24 19.16 -17.44
C ALA A 415 -16.95 18.35 -17.57
N TYR A 416 -16.95 17.11 -17.09
CA TYR A 416 -15.80 16.21 -17.18
C TYR A 416 -16.24 14.73 -17.16
N GLY A 417 -15.29 13.83 -17.45
CA GLY A 417 -15.52 12.38 -17.45
C GLY A 417 -15.05 11.65 -16.19
N TYR A 418 -15.36 10.37 -16.12
CA TYR A 418 -15.04 9.50 -14.99
C TYR A 418 -13.55 9.50 -14.61
N GLY A 419 -13.27 9.65 -13.32
CA GLY A 419 -11.92 9.61 -12.74
C GLY A 419 -11.69 10.62 -11.62
N THR A 420 -10.45 10.64 -11.10
CA THR A 420 -10.07 11.43 -9.92
C THR A 420 -9.70 12.89 -10.22
N PHE A 421 -9.47 13.25 -11.49
CA PHE A 421 -8.99 14.58 -11.89
C PHE A 421 -10.01 15.69 -11.61
N GLY A 422 -11.26 15.52 -12.05
CA GLY A 422 -12.30 16.53 -11.83
C GLY A 422 -12.64 16.71 -10.35
N GLN A 423 -12.63 15.61 -9.58
CA GLN A 423 -12.83 15.66 -8.13
C GLN A 423 -11.78 16.52 -7.44
N ALA A 424 -10.51 16.30 -7.77
CA ALA A 424 -9.42 17.10 -7.21
C ALA A 424 -9.57 18.58 -7.57
N ILE A 425 -9.94 18.94 -8.81
CA ILE A 425 -10.18 20.34 -9.18
C ILE A 425 -11.29 20.96 -8.32
N CYS A 426 -12.39 20.23 -8.10
CA CYS A 426 -13.50 20.74 -7.32
C CYS A 426 -13.07 21.11 -5.90
N HIS A 427 -12.18 20.35 -5.25
CA HIS A 427 -11.66 20.70 -3.92
C HIS A 427 -10.82 21.99 -3.91
N PHE A 428 -10.22 22.36 -5.04
CA PHE A 428 -9.38 23.55 -5.14
C PHE A 428 -10.17 24.80 -5.51
N SER A 429 -11.37 24.65 -6.06
CA SER A 429 -12.18 25.74 -6.61
C SER A 429 -13.02 26.48 -5.58
N ASP A 430 -13.05 27.79 -5.71
CA ASP A 430 -13.98 28.71 -5.03
C ASP A 430 -15.04 29.29 -6.01
N SER A 431 -15.07 28.79 -7.25
CA SER A 431 -15.87 29.32 -8.37
C SER A 431 -16.88 28.33 -8.92
N ILE A 432 -16.55 27.03 -8.92
CA ILE A 432 -17.41 25.99 -9.49
C ILE A 432 -18.68 25.91 -8.64
N ASP A 433 -19.81 26.19 -9.28
CA ASP A 433 -21.13 26.12 -8.67
C ASP A 433 -21.80 24.78 -9.02
N THR A 434 -21.74 24.39 -10.29
CA THR A 434 -22.36 23.16 -10.78
C THR A 434 -21.38 22.30 -11.57
N VAL A 435 -21.36 21.02 -11.23
CA VAL A 435 -20.50 19.99 -11.84
C VAL A 435 -21.36 18.98 -12.56
N PHE A 436 -21.00 18.68 -13.81
CA PHE A 436 -21.61 17.65 -14.65
C PHE A 436 -20.58 16.55 -14.89
N ASN A 437 -20.90 15.33 -14.50
CA ASN A 437 -20.02 14.17 -14.66
C ASN A 437 -20.71 13.06 -15.45
N PHE A 438 -20.02 12.47 -16.42
CA PHE A 438 -20.47 11.23 -17.04
C PHE A 438 -20.02 10.02 -16.22
N VAL A 439 -20.96 9.20 -15.78
CA VAL A 439 -20.72 7.97 -15.01
C VAL A 439 -21.03 6.76 -15.91
N PRO A 440 -20.01 6.03 -16.38
CA PRO A 440 -20.19 4.77 -17.11
C PRO A 440 -20.80 3.69 -16.20
N GLU A 441 -21.39 2.66 -16.80
CA GLU A 441 -21.89 1.51 -16.05
C GLU A 441 -20.77 0.85 -15.24
N GLY A 442 -21.04 0.53 -13.97
CA GLY A 442 -20.05 0.02 -13.01
C GLY A 442 -19.21 1.10 -12.33
N GLY A 443 -19.36 2.37 -12.73
CA GLY A 443 -18.69 3.51 -12.11
C GLY A 443 -19.37 3.99 -10.83
N GLN A 444 -18.58 4.57 -9.93
CA GLN A 444 -19.10 5.26 -8.75
C GLN A 444 -19.64 6.65 -9.13
N LEU A 445 -20.81 7.02 -8.59
CA LEU A 445 -21.34 8.36 -8.75
C LEU A 445 -20.36 9.39 -8.16
N PHE A 446 -20.25 10.55 -8.80
CA PHE A 446 -19.52 11.65 -8.21
C PHE A 446 -20.23 12.09 -6.92
N PRO A 447 -19.54 12.16 -5.78
CA PRO A 447 -20.16 12.55 -4.54
C PRO A 447 -20.54 14.05 -4.56
N GLN A 448 -21.55 14.41 -3.78
CA GLN A 448 -21.80 15.81 -3.47
C GLN A 448 -20.65 16.34 -2.62
N LEU A 449 -20.04 17.45 -3.06
CA LEU A 449 -18.93 18.09 -2.34
C LEU A 449 -19.44 19.32 -1.56
N PRO A 450 -18.85 19.62 -0.39
CA PRO A 450 -19.34 20.70 0.49
C PRO A 450 -19.29 22.10 -0.13
N ASN A 451 -18.33 22.35 -1.03
CA ASN A 451 -18.13 23.65 -1.68
C ASN A 451 -18.81 23.76 -3.05
N ILE A 452 -19.47 22.70 -3.52
CA ILE A 452 -20.15 22.66 -4.81
C ILE A 452 -21.65 22.73 -4.56
N ARG A 453 -22.36 23.64 -5.23
CA ARG A 453 -23.80 23.80 -5.02
C ARG A 453 -24.59 22.62 -5.59
N ARG A 454 -24.20 22.14 -6.78
CA ARG A 454 -24.89 21.04 -7.48
C ARG A 454 -23.90 20.08 -8.13
N THR A 455 -24.03 18.81 -7.80
CA THR A 455 -23.44 17.71 -8.55
C THR A 455 -24.52 17.05 -9.39
N ILE A 456 -24.29 16.92 -10.69
CA ILE A 456 -25.19 16.25 -11.64
C ILE A 456 -24.44 15.10 -12.29
N ASN A 457 -24.88 13.87 -12.01
CA ASN A 457 -24.33 12.65 -12.60
C ASN A 457 -25.20 12.25 -13.79
N ILE A 458 -24.59 12.16 -14.97
CA ILE A 458 -25.23 11.67 -16.19
C ILE A 458 -24.79 10.24 -16.43
N ILE A 459 -25.75 9.33 -16.60
CA ILE A 459 -25.54 7.91 -16.86
C ILE A 459 -26.10 7.51 -18.23
N ASP A 460 -25.59 6.40 -18.78
CA ASP A 460 -26.24 5.70 -19.89
C ASP A 460 -27.32 4.76 -19.34
N GLN A 461 -28.60 5.12 -19.51
CA GLN A 461 -29.72 4.32 -19.06
C GLN A 461 -29.93 3.05 -19.88
N SER A 462 -29.42 3.03 -21.12
CA SER A 462 -29.53 1.88 -22.01
C SER A 462 -28.57 0.75 -21.64
N LYS A 463 -27.47 1.07 -20.93
CA LYS A 463 -26.37 0.15 -20.60
C LYS A 463 -25.70 -0.45 -21.85
N GLU A 464 -25.76 0.26 -22.96
CA GLU A 464 -25.15 -0.13 -24.23
C GLU A 464 -23.79 0.55 -24.44
N TYR A 465 -23.46 1.54 -23.62
CA TYR A 465 -22.17 2.19 -23.63
C TYR A 465 -21.08 1.36 -22.92
N ILE A 466 -19.83 1.81 -23.08
CA ILE A 466 -18.64 1.12 -22.55
C ILE A 466 -18.67 1.12 -21.02
N LYS A 467 -18.41 -0.05 -20.41
CA LYS A 467 -18.40 -0.22 -18.95
C LYS A 467 -17.03 0.06 -18.34
N VAL A 468 -17.02 0.38 -17.05
CA VAL A 468 -15.78 0.44 -16.27
C VAL A 468 -15.07 -0.91 -16.34
N GLY A 469 -13.76 -0.89 -16.63
CA GLY A 469 -12.94 -2.08 -16.80
C GLY A 469 -12.87 -2.59 -18.24
N GLU A 470 -13.67 -2.04 -19.16
CA GLU A 470 -13.73 -2.47 -20.56
C GLU A 470 -13.07 -1.51 -21.54
N TRP A 471 -12.60 -0.33 -21.11
CA TRP A 471 -11.90 0.60 -22.01
C TRP A 471 -10.60 -0.01 -22.54
N ARG A 472 -10.46 -0.08 -23.86
CA ARG A 472 -9.30 -0.63 -24.58
C ARG A 472 -8.83 0.29 -25.71
N ASN A 473 -9.48 1.45 -25.92
CA ASN A 473 -9.15 2.40 -26.99
C ASN A 473 -9.18 1.76 -28.40
N THR A 474 -10.10 0.81 -28.63
CA THR A 474 -10.28 0.20 -29.96
C THR A 474 -11.02 1.15 -30.91
N ASP A 475 -10.90 0.93 -32.22
CA ASP A 475 -11.64 1.72 -33.21
C ASP A 475 -13.15 1.64 -33.00
N ASP A 476 -13.68 0.47 -32.66
CA ASP A 476 -15.10 0.30 -32.32
C ASP A 476 -15.50 1.14 -31.11
N GLN A 477 -14.67 1.18 -30.07
CA GLN A 477 -14.92 2.03 -28.90
C GLN A 477 -14.88 3.51 -29.23
N ARG A 478 -13.92 3.94 -30.05
CA ARG A 478 -13.84 5.32 -30.55
C ARG A 478 -15.07 5.69 -31.37
N ASN A 479 -15.53 4.78 -32.23
CA ASN A 479 -16.76 4.96 -33.02
C ASN A 479 -17.98 5.05 -32.10
N MET A 480 -18.07 4.20 -31.07
CA MET A 480 -19.13 4.28 -30.06
C MET A 480 -19.13 5.62 -29.32
N MET A 481 -17.96 6.20 -29.00
CA MET A 481 -17.90 7.54 -28.37
C MET A 481 -18.57 8.61 -29.23
N VAL A 482 -18.41 8.56 -30.55
CA VAL A 482 -18.97 9.56 -31.47
C VAL A 482 -20.45 9.28 -31.78
N ALA A 483 -20.82 8.00 -31.90
CA ALA A 483 -22.13 7.56 -32.36
C ALA A 483 -23.17 7.32 -31.26
N HIS A 484 -22.77 7.19 -29.99
CA HIS A 484 -23.70 6.94 -28.89
C HIS A 484 -24.73 8.08 -28.79
N SER A 485 -26.01 7.70 -28.63
CA SER A 485 -27.13 8.63 -28.78
C SER A 485 -27.45 9.38 -27.50
N MET A 486 -28.08 10.55 -27.65
CA MET A 486 -28.40 11.44 -26.53
C MET A 486 -29.66 11.02 -25.75
N ASP A 487 -30.63 10.38 -26.41
CA ASP A 487 -31.85 9.82 -25.80
C ASP A 487 -31.56 8.64 -24.83
N LYS A 488 -30.34 8.12 -24.87
CA LYS A 488 -29.85 7.07 -23.96
C LYS A 488 -29.25 7.63 -22.67
N LEU A 489 -29.11 8.96 -22.55
CA LEU A 489 -28.52 9.60 -21.38
C LEU A 489 -29.60 10.17 -20.47
N CYS A 490 -29.44 10.01 -19.16
CA CYS A 490 -30.29 10.63 -18.15
C CYS A 490 -29.51 11.04 -16.90
N GLU A 491 -30.12 11.89 -16.07
CA GLU A 491 -29.61 12.26 -14.75
C GLU A 491 -29.94 11.14 -13.76
N ALA A 492 -28.95 10.69 -12.99
CA ALA A 492 -29.04 9.57 -12.06
C ALA A 492 -29.71 9.92 -10.72
#